data_AF-A0A069QI78-F1
#
_entry.id   AF-A0A069QI78-F1
#
_cell.length_a   1.000
_cell.length_b   1.000
_cell.length_c   1.000
_cell.angle_alpha   90.00
_cell.angle_beta   90.00
_cell.angle_gamma   90.00
#
_symmetry.space_group_name_H-M   'P 1'
#
loop_
_entity.id
_entity.type
_entity.pdbx_description
1 polymer ?
#
loop_
_entity_poly.entity_id
_entity_poly.type
_entity_poly.pdbx_seq_one_letter_code
_entity_poly.pdbx_strand_id
1 'polypeptide(L)' 'MKVITNWRYYVLAMLAVAAMTAIFSEPAGEGMLLWVSSMTISKTTGLALGYAFYRGVRYWGQKGKLPELIKLAKED' A
#
# COMPACT_ATOMS: atom_id res chain seq x y z
N MET A 1 -4.84 -2.57 -23.98
CA MET A 1 -4.78 -3.03 -22.58
C MET A 1 -3.31 -3.14 -22.15
N LYS A 2 -2.68 -2.03 -21.73
CA LYS A 2 -1.28 -2.02 -21.26
C LYS A 2 -1.17 -2.12 -19.73
N VAL A 3 -2.26 -1.81 -19.00
CA VAL A 3 -2.40 -2.07 -17.55
C VAL A 3 -2.04 -3.52 -17.21
N ILE A 4 -2.63 -4.49 -17.92
CA ILE A 4 -2.52 -5.93 -17.60
C ILE A 4 -1.10 -6.45 -17.80
N THR A 5 -0.32 -5.83 -18.68
CA THR A 5 1.05 -6.26 -19.02
C THR A 5 2.12 -5.65 -18.12
N ASN A 6 1.81 -4.58 -17.38
CA ASN A 6 2.80 -3.87 -16.57
C ASN A 6 2.72 -4.35 -15.11
N TRP A 7 3.64 -5.25 -14.76
CA TRP A 7 3.78 -5.86 -13.43
C TRP A 7 3.81 -4.85 -12.26
N ARG A 8 4.21 -3.61 -12.52
CA ARG A 8 4.27 -2.53 -11.51
C ARG A 8 2.91 -2.19 -10.93
N TYR A 9 1.84 -2.26 -11.73
CA TYR A 9 0.49 -2.01 -11.22
C TYR A 9 0.06 -3.11 -10.24
N TYR A 10 0.44 -4.37 -10.50
CA TYR A 10 0.16 -5.47 -9.58
C TYR A 10 0.93 -5.31 -8.27
N VAL A 11 2.18 -4.85 -8.32
CA VAL A 11 2.96 -4.57 -7.11
C VAL A 11 2.34 -3.44 -6.30
N LEU A 12 1.92 -2.37 -6.95
CA LEU A 12 1.19 -1.28 -6.29
C LEU A 12 -0.14 -1.75 -5.69
N ALA A 13 -0.90 -2.56 -6.43
CA ALA A 13 -2.15 -3.14 -5.94
C ALA A 13 -1.93 -4.06 -4.73
N MET A 14 -0.92 -4.94 -4.77
CA MET A 14 -0.56 -5.80 -3.63
C MET A 14 -0.14 -4.98 -2.42
N LEU A 15 0.66 -3.93 -2.61
CA LEU A 15 1.06 -3.04 -1.52
C LEU A 15 -0.14 -2.30 -0.92
N ALA A 16 -1.08 -1.83 -1.75
CA ALA A 16 -2.30 -1.17 -1.29
C ALA A 16 -3.19 -2.12 -0.49
N VAL A 17 -3.43 -3.34 -0.98
CA VAL A 17 -4.22 -4.36 -0.27
C VAL A 17 -3.54 -4.73 1.04
N ALA A 18 -2.24 -5.00 1.05
CA ALA A 18 -1.50 -5.33 2.26
C ALA A 18 -1.52 -4.19 3.29
N ALA A 19 -1.37 -2.93 2.83
CA ALA A 19 -1.45 -1.77 3.69
C ALA A 19 -2.85 -1.62 4.31
N MET A 20 -3.92 -1.78 3.51
CA MET A 20 -5.30 -1.77 4.00
C MET A 20 -5.52 -2.87 5.03
N THR A 21 -5.15 -4.12 4.74
CA THR A 21 -5.29 -5.22 5.68
C THR A 21 -4.58 -4.94 7.00
N ALA A 22 -3.34 -4.44 6.95
CA ALA A 22 -2.58 -4.12 8.17
C ALA A 22 -3.17 -2.93 8.96
N ILE A 23 -3.82 -1.97 8.30
CA ILE A 23 -4.48 -0.83 8.95
C ILE A 23 -5.82 -1.23 9.59
N PHE A 24 -6.60 -2.05 8.89
CA PHE A 24 -7.95 -2.48 9.30
C PHE A 24 -7.95 -3.74 10.17
N SER A 25 -6.85 -4.49 10.23
CA SER A 25 -6.75 -5.65 11.11
C SER A 25 -6.78 -5.21 12.58
N GLU A 26 -7.66 -5.83 13.35
CA GLU A 26 -7.71 -5.69 14.80
C GLU A 26 -6.99 -6.88 15.46
N PRO A 27 -6.08 -6.65 16.42
CA PRO A 27 -5.42 -7.75 17.10
C PRO A 27 -6.36 -8.48 18.07
N ALA A 28 -6.40 -9.80 17.95
CA ALA A 28 -7.21 -10.68 18.80
C ALA A 28 -6.52 -11.10 20.12
N GLY A 29 -5.40 -10.46 20.48
CA GLY A 29 -4.56 -10.90 21.61
C GLY A 29 -5.22 -10.65 22.97
N GLU A 30 -5.30 -11.69 23.81
CA GLU A 30 -5.70 -11.56 25.21
C GLU A 30 -4.56 -10.95 26.04
N GLY A 31 -4.86 -9.88 26.77
CA GLY A 31 -3.90 -9.16 27.62
C GLY A 31 -3.48 -7.80 27.04
N MET A 32 -3.56 -6.75 27.88
CA MET A 32 -3.39 -5.36 27.48
C MET A 32 -2.05 -5.08 26.76
N LEU A 33 -0.94 -5.62 27.26
CA LEU A 33 0.39 -5.44 26.64
C LEU A 33 0.51 -6.11 25.26
N LEU A 34 -0.09 -7.30 25.12
CA LEU A 34 -0.04 -8.08 23.89
C LEU A 34 -0.95 -7.46 22.82
N TRP A 35 -2.11 -6.95 23.24
CA TRP A 35 -3.02 -6.18 22.40
C TRP A 35 -2.37 -4.87 21.92
N VAL A 36 -1.78 -4.06 22.80
CA VAL A 36 -1.15 -2.78 22.41
C VAL A 36 0.05 -3.00 21.47
N SER A 37 0.90 -3.98 21.76
CA SER A 37 2.09 -4.27 20.94
C SER A 37 1.70 -4.77 19.55
N SER A 38 0.77 -5.73 19.45
CA SER A 38 0.27 -6.23 18.17
C SER A 38 -0.48 -5.16 17.37
N MET A 39 -1.25 -4.28 18.03
CA MET A 39 -1.89 -3.14 17.37
C MET A 39 -0.86 -2.16 16.80
N THR A 40 0.20 -1.88 17.58
CA THR A 40 1.28 -0.98 17.16
C THR A 40 2.06 -1.56 15.97
N ILE A 41 2.38 -2.85 16.01
CA ILE A 41 3.06 -3.55 14.90
C ILE A 41 2.19 -3.54 13.65
N SER A 42 0.89 -3.83 13.76
CA SER A 42 -0.02 -3.82 12.62
C SER A 42 -0.10 -2.43 11.97
N LYS A 43 -0.28 -1.38 12.78
CA LYS A 43 -0.38 0.00 12.29
C LYS A 43 0.92 0.51 11.69
N THR A 44 2.06 0.24 12.33
CA THR A 44 3.38 0.63 11.80
C THR A 44 3.70 -0.09 10.51
N THR A 45 3.34 -1.37 10.39
CA THR A 45 3.49 -2.15 9.16
C THR A 45 2.60 -1.59 8.04
N GLY A 46 1.34 -1.27 8.34
CA GLY A 46 0.43 -0.62 7.40
C GLY A 46 0.93 0.72 6.89
N LEU A 47 1.46 1.56 7.78
CA LEU A 47 2.09 2.84 7.41
C LEU A 47 3.36 2.64 6.57
N ALA A 48 4.19 1.66 6.90
CA ALA A 48 5.40 1.34 6.13
C ALA A 48 5.06 0.88 4.71
N LEU A 49 4.05 0.01 4.56
CA LEU A 49 3.53 -0.46 3.27
C LEU A 49 2.91 0.69 2.47
N GLY A 50 2.12 1.55 3.11
CA GLY A 50 1.56 2.75 2.49
C GLY A 50 2.64 3.73 2.02
N TYR A 51 3.71 3.91 2.80
CA TYR A 51 4.85 4.72 2.39
C TYR A 51 5.62 4.09 1.21
N ALA A 52 5.79 2.76 1.21
CA ALA A 52 6.38 2.04 0.08
C ALA A 52 5.55 2.19 -1.19
N PHE A 53 4.22 2.13 -1.08
CA PHE A 53 3.29 2.41 -2.18
C PHE A 53 3.49 3.84 -2.71
N TYR A 54 3.43 4.85 -1.83
CA TYR A 54 3.61 6.25 -2.22
C TYR A 54 4.96 6.48 -2.92
N ARG A 55 6.04 5.92 -2.36
CA ARG A 55 7.38 6.01 -2.96
C ARG A 55 7.46 5.29 -4.31
N GLY A 56 6.82 4.13 -4.44
CA GLY A 56 6.73 3.37 -5.69
C GLY A 56 5.99 4.14 -6.79
N VAL A 57 4.83 4.70 -6.46
CA VAL A 57 4.04 5.57 -7.36
C VAL A 57 4.88 6.76 -7.79
N ARG A 58 5.53 7.47 -6.85
CA ARG A 58 6.35 8.64 -7.18
C ARG A 58 7.54 8.28 -8.07
N TYR A 59 8.27 7.21 -7.73
CA TYR A 59 9.46 6.78 -8.47
C TYR A 59 9.14 6.31 -9.89
N TRP A 60 8.13 5.44 -10.04
CA TRP A 60 7.74 4.96 -11.36
C TRP A 60 6.95 5.99 -12.16
N GLY A 61 6.23 6.89 -11.48
CA GLY A 61 5.53 8.01 -12.09
C GLY A 61 6.48 9.02 -12.72
N GLN A 62 7.56 9.41 -12.01
CA GLN A 62 8.62 10.27 -12.56
C GLN A 62 9.31 9.66 -13.78
N LYS A 63 9.39 8.33 -13.86
CA LYS A 63 9.96 7.61 -15.01
C LYS A 63 8.96 7.35 -16.14
N GLY A 64 7.74 7.88 -16.06
CA GLY A 64 6.68 7.67 -17.05
C GLY A 64 6.23 6.22 -17.17
N LYS A 65 6.53 5.37 -16.17
CA LYS A 65 6.22 3.92 -16.19
C LYS A 65 4.83 3.60 -15.66
N LEU A 66 4.07 4.60 -15.24
CA LEU A 66 2.69 4.51 -14.76
C LEU A 66 1.76 5.48 -15.53
N PRO A 67 1.73 5.42 -16.88
CA PRO A 67 1.00 6.39 -17.68
C PRO A 67 -0.51 6.34 -17.44
N GLU A 68 -1.08 5.18 -17.09
CA GLU A 68 -2.53 5.04 -16.86
C GLU A 68 -2.91 5.57 -15.47
N LEU A 69 -2.09 5.33 -14.45
CA LEU A 69 -2.29 5.90 -13.10
C LEU A 69 -2.16 7.43 -13.09
N ILE A 70 -1.21 7.99 -13.83
CA ILE A 70 -1.05 9.45 -13.94
C ILE A 70 -2.20 10.08 -14.73
N LYS A 71 -2.72 9.39 -15.77
CA LYS A 71 -3.90 9.85 -16.51
C LYS A 71 -5.13 9.89 -15.60
N LEU A 72 -5.40 8.80 -14.87
CA LEU A 72 -6.49 8.76 -13.89
C LEU A 72 -6.36 9.88 -12.85
N ALA A 73 -5.16 10.08 -12.28
CA ALA A 73 -4.93 11.15 -11.31
C ALA A 73 -4.98 12.58 -11.87
N LYS A 74 -5.12 12.77 -13.19
CA LYS A 74 -5.31 14.06 -13.86
C LYS A 74 -6.73 14.26 -14.40
N GLU A 75 -7.54 13.20 -14.45
CA GLU A 75 -8.94 13.25 -14.86
C GLU A 75 -9.87 13.61 -13.68
N ASP A 76 -9.36 13.56 -12.45
CA ASP A 76 -9.91 14.21 -11.25
C ASP A 76 -9.25 15.58 -11.00
#